data_AF-A0A6L8KDL8-F1
#
_entry.id   AF-A0A6L8KDL8-F1
#
_cell.length_a   1.000
_cell.length_b   1.000
_cell.length_c   1.000
_cell.angle_alpha   90.00
_cell.angle_beta   90.00
_cell.angle_gamma   90.00
#
_symmetry.space_group_name_H-M   'P 1'
#
loop_
_entity.id
_entity.type
_entity.pdbx_description
1 polymer ?
#
loop_
_entity_poly.entity_id
_entity_poly.type
_entity_poly.pdbx_seq_one_letter_code
_entity_poly.pdbx_strand_id
1 'polypeptide(L)'
;MNNDTDIQLSGPFKATDGSGRAHDAKAIRIFDEGYGAIEVYVDFKAPISGLHKDKALISAVVAQLRTVGYKGPDLTAGDPVLQEARLLVLEAPDEFTAFAVSKGWKDLSEDF
;
A
#
# COMPACT_ATOMS: atom_id res chain seq x y z
N MET A 1 -3.53 12.67 -17.68
CA MET A 1 -3.48 11.35 -17.03
C MET A 1 -4.81 11.17 -16.33
N ASN A 2 -5.61 10.18 -16.74
CA ASN A 2 -6.90 9.93 -16.08
C ASN A 2 -6.63 9.49 -14.65
N ASN A 3 -7.23 10.17 -13.68
CA ASN A 3 -7.19 9.82 -12.26
C ASN A 3 -8.02 8.56 -11.94
N ASP A 4 -8.57 7.88 -12.95
CA ASP A 4 -9.50 6.75 -12.75
C ASP A 4 -8.82 5.48 -12.25
N THR A 5 -7.48 5.39 -12.32
CA THR A 5 -6.71 4.22 -11.88
C THR A 5 -6.00 4.40 -10.54
N ASP A 6 -5.99 5.61 -9.97
CA ASP A 6 -5.48 5.86 -8.61
C ASP A 6 -6.62 5.68 -7.60
N ILE A 7 -6.52 4.63 -6.79
CA ILE A 7 -7.55 4.30 -5.81
C ILE A 7 -6.98 4.54 -4.42
N GLN A 8 -7.46 5.60 -3.77
CA GLN A 8 -7.14 5.88 -2.38
C GLN A 8 -7.92 4.96 -1.43
N LEU A 9 -7.19 4.15 -0.68
CA LEU A 9 -7.73 3.18 0.28
C LEU A 9 -7.92 3.76 1.68
N SER A 10 -7.08 4.73 2.07
CA SER A 10 -7.13 5.34 3.41
C SER A 10 -6.86 6.84 3.40
N GLY A 11 -7.33 7.53 4.45
CA GLY A 11 -6.87 8.87 4.80
C GLY A 11 -5.50 8.86 5.52
N PRO A 12 -5.06 10.02 6.04
CA PRO A 12 -3.82 10.15 6.80
C PRO A 12 -3.82 9.34 8.09
N PHE A 13 -2.67 8.78 8.44
CA PHE A 13 -2.48 7.97 9.64
C PHE A 13 -1.02 8.03 10.13
N LYS A 14 -0.79 7.49 11.33
CA LYS A 14 0.56 7.34 11.89
C LYS A 14 0.98 5.87 11.86
N ALA A 15 2.18 5.62 11.36
CA ALA A 15 2.79 4.30 11.34
C ALA A 15 4.05 4.29 12.19
N THR A 16 4.19 3.33 13.11
CA THR A 16 5.35 3.25 14.02
C THR A 16 6.30 2.16 13.52
N ASP A 17 7.59 2.49 13.39
CA ASP A 17 8.63 1.54 12.98
C ASP A 17 9.18 0.70 14.14
N GLY A 18 10.07 -0.25 13.84
CA GLY A 18 10.64 -1.16 14.84
C GLY A 18 11.55 -0.47 15.86
N SER A 19 11.95 0.77 15.60
CA SER A 19 12.71 1.61 16.54
C SER A 19 11.81 2.48 17.42
N GLY A 20 10.49 2.38 17.27
CA GLY A 20 9.52 3.18 18.02
C GLY A 20 9.31 4.58 17.47
N ARG A 21 9.84 4.90 16.28
CA ARG A 21 9.63 6.21 15.66
C ARG A 21 8.30 6.21 14.90
N ALA A 22 7.51 7.25 15.10
CA ALA A 22 6.26 7.46 14.39
C ALA A 22 6.48 8.25 13.10
N HIS A 23 5.89 7.77 12.01
CA HIS A 23 5.94 8.36 10.69
C HIS A 23 4.54 8.79 10.26
N ASP A 24 4.40 10.02 9.78
CA ASP A 24 3.13 10.53 9.26
C ASP A 24 2.94 10.09 7.80
N ALA A 25 1.99 9.19 7.59
CA ALA A 25 1.54 8.79 6.27
C ALA A 25 0.37 9.69 5.80
N LYS A 26 0.36 9.99 4.50
CA LYS A 26 -0.68 10.80 3.85
C LYS A 26 -1.88 9.95 3.45
N ALA A 27 -1.63 8.79 2.86
CA ALA A 27 -2.63 7.86 2.38
C ALA A 27 -2.01 6.50 2.09
N ILE A 28 -2.87 5.49 1.98
CA ILE A 28 -2.58 4.21 1.32
C ILE A 28 -3.34 4.24 -0.01
N ARG A 29 -2.67 3.86 -1.10
CA ARG A 29 -3.21 3.86 -2.46
C ARG A 29 -2.85 2.55 -3.17
N ILE A 30 -3.64 2.21 -4.19
CA ILE A 30 -3.29 1.20 -5.19
C ILE A 30 -3.45 1.82 -6.56
N PHE A 31 -2.72 1.28 -7.52
CA PHE A 31 -2.89 1.63 -8.93
C PHE A 31 -3.43 0.42 -9.70
N ASP A 32 -4.40 0.68 -10.57
CA ASP A 32 -4.80 -0.29 -11.58
C ASP A 32 -3.86 -0.17 -12.79
N GLU A 33 -2.78 -0.95 -12.77
CA GLU A 33 -1.77 -0.96 -13.85
C GLU A 33 -2.16 -1.89 -15.02
N GLY A 34 -3.23 -2.68 -14.88
CA GLY A 34 -3.69 -3.61 -15.92
C GLY A 34 -2.81 -4.84 -16.15
N TYR A 35 -1.91 -5.17 -15.21
CA TYR A 35 -1.04 -6.37 -15.27
C TYR A 35 -1.40 -7.44 -14.21
N GLY A 36 -2.58 -7.34 -13.58
CA GLY A 36 -3.11 -8.32 -12.63
C GLY A 36 -2.47 -8.33 -11.23
N ALA A 37 -1.24 -7.84 -11.08
CA ALA A 37 -0.60 -7.66 -9.77
C ALA A 37 -1.04 -6.35 -9.11
N ILE A 38 -1.26 -6.38 -7.79
CA ILE A 38 -1.63 -5.21 -7.00
C ILE A 38 -0.48 -4.83 -6.08
N GLU A 39 0.11 -3.68 -6.36
CA GLU A 39 1.05 -3.04 -5.45
C GLU A 39 0.34 -2.01 -4.59
N VAL A 40 0.70 -1.97 -3.31
CA VAL A 40 0.16 -1.03 -2.33
C VAL A 40 1.19 0.05 -2.04
N TYR A 41 0.80 1.29 -2.28
CA TYR A 41 1.62 2.48 -2.18
C TYR A 41 1.26 3.24 -0.91
N VAL A 42 2.26 3.60 -0.11
CA VAL A 42 2.07 4.41 1.11
C VAL A 42 2.94 5.65 1.03
N ASP A 43 2.30 6.81 0.89
CA ASP A 43 2.99 8.09 0.82
C ASP A 43 3.25 8.65 2.22
N PHE A 44 4.50 8.99 2.51
CA PHE A 44 4.90 9.62 3.76
C PHE A 44 5.13 11.12 3.62
N LYS A 45 4.94 11.87 4.71
CA LYS A 45 5.25 13.30 4.77
C LYS A 45 6.75 13.55 4.84
N ALA A 46 7.48 12.69 5.56
CA ALA A 46 8.92 12.77 5.74
C ALA A 46 9.62 11.52 5.16
N PRO A 47 10.92 11.59 4.86
CA PRO A 47 11.64 10.42 4.36
C PRO A 47 11.64 9.23 5.33
N ILE A 48 11.45 8.03 4.78
CA ILE A 48 11.46 6.73 5.48
C ILE A 48 12.63 5.84 5.02
N SER A 49 13.71 6.46 4.50
CA SER A 49 14.83 5.76 3.85
C SER A 49 15.33 4.57 4.65
N GLY A 50 15.38 3.40 4.00
CA GLY A 50 15.86 2.15 4.61
C GLY A 50 14.81 1.36 5.41
N LEU A 51 13.58 1.84 5.53
CA LEU A 51 12.53 1.18 6.32
C LEU A 51 11.62 0.25 5.51
N HIS A 52 11.87 0.06 4.21
CA HIS A 52 11.01 -0.75 3.33
C HIS A 52 10.87 -2.23 3.76
N LYS A 53 11.78 -2.75 4.60
CA LYS A 53 11.71 -4.09 5.20
C LYS A 53 11.41 -4.09 6.71
N ASP A 54 11.11 -2.93 7.29
CA ASP A 54 10.79 -2.82 8.71
C ASP A 54 9.42 -3.47 8.97
N LYS A 55 9.43 -4.62 9.65
CA LYS A 55 8.22 -5.41 9.90
C LYS A 55 7.19 -4.66 10.75
N ALA A 56 7.62 -3.80 11.66
CA ALA A 56 6.68 -3.06 12.51
C ALA A 56 6.01 -1.94 11.71
N LEU A 57 6.76 -1.27 10.84
CA LEU A 57 6.21 -0.28 9.91
C LEU A 57 5.19 -0.92 8.97
N ILE A 58 5.53 -2.06 8.35
CA ILE A 58 4.61 -2.82 7.49
C ILE A 58 3.38 -3.24 8.29
N SER A 59 3.55 -3.78 9.50
CA SER A 59 2.42 -4.17 10.37
C SER A 59 1.52 -2.99 10.71
N ALA A 60 2.06 -1.79 10.91
CA ALA A 60 1.29 -0.59 11.16
C ALA A 60 0.47 -0.16 9.92
N VAL A 61 1.02 -0.31 8.72
CA VAL A 61 0.27 -0.12 7.46
C VAL A 61 -0.86 -1.13 7.33
N VAL A 62 -0.60 -2.42 7.58
CA VAL A 62 -1.63 -3.46 7.55
C VAL A 62 -2.72 -3.19 8.60
N ALA A 63 -2.35 -2.74 9.79
CA ALA A 63 -3.31 -2.32 10.81
C ALA A 63 -4.22 -1.20 10.30
N GLN A 64 -3.68 -0.21 9.58
CA GLN A 64 -4.48 0.83 8.94
C GLN A 64 -5.40 0.27 7.85
N LEU A 65 -4.92 -0.64 7.00
CA LEU A 65 -5.75 -1.33 5.99
C LEU A 65 -6.93 -2.08 6.65
N ARG A 66 -6.71 -2.69 7.81
CA ARG A 66 -7.78 -3.36 8.57
C ARG A 66 -8.86 -2.40 9.03
N THR A 67 -8.53 -1.15 9.36
CA THR A 67 -9.54 -0.14 9.72
C THR A 67 -10.47 0.23 8.56
N VAL A 68 -10.02 0.05 7.32
CA VAL A 68 -10.80 0.36 6.10
C VAL A 68 -11.42 -0.88 5.46
N GLY A 69 -11.32 -2.03 6.12
CA GLY A 69 -12.05 -3.26 5.79
C GLY A 69 -11.22 -4.42 5.23
N TYR A 70 -9.90 -4.27 5.11
CA TYR A 70 -9.04 -5.39 4.70
C TYR A 70 -8.98 -6.48 5.79
N LYS A 71 -9.17 -7.74 5.41
CA LYS A 71 -9.17 -8.89 6.34
C LYS A 71 -8.22 -10.02 5.92
N GLY A 72 -7.43 -9.81 4.87
CA GLY A 72 -6.52 -10.81 4.33
C GLY A 72 -5.19 -10.91 5.10
N PRO A 73 -4.25 -11.72 4.56
CA PRO A 73 -2.91 -11.88 5.10
C PRO A 73 -2.13 -10.55 5.18
N ASP A 74 -1.04 -10.54 5.94
CA ASP A 74 -0.15 -9.38 5.99
C ASP A 74 0.54 -9.17 4.62
N LEU A 75 0.77 -7.91 4.26
CA LEU A 75 1.50 -7.54 3.06
C LEU A 75 3.02 -7.68 3.28
N THR A 76 3.77 -7.85 2.20
CA THR A 76 5.22 -7.95 2.22
C THR A 76 5.89 -6.73 1.59
N ALA A 77 7.19 -6.56 1.83
CA ALA A 77 7.96 -5.52 1.17
C ALA A 77 7.95 -5.75 -0.34
N GLY A 78 7.58 -4.72 -1.12
CA GLY A 78 7.66 -4.76 -2.58
C GLY A 78 9.10 -4.66 -3.09
N ASP A 79 9.25 -4.58 -4.41
CA ASP A 79 10.56 -4.53 -5.05
C ASP A 79 11.38 -3.31 -4.55
N PRO A 80 12.65 -3.51 -4.13
CA PRO A 80 13.55 -2.42 -3.77
C PRO A 80 13.68 -1.31 -4.82
N VAL A 81 13.52 -1.59 -6.11
CA VAL A 81 13.66 -0.58 -7.19
C VAL A 81 12.50 0.41 -7.23
N LEU A 82 11.35 0.05 -6.67
CA LEU A 82 10.15 0.90 -6.61
C LEU A 82 10.09 1.76 -5.33
N GLN A 83 10.99 1.50 -4.38
CA GLN A 83 11.04 2.25 -3.13
C GLN A 83 11.63 3.64 -3.37
N GLU A 84 10.95 4.68 -2.88
CA GLU A 84 11.47 6.04 -2.91
C GLU A 84 11.64 6.59 -1.49
N ALA A 85 12.33 7.73 -1.37
CA ALA A 85 12.62 8.34 -0.08
C ALA A 85 11.37 8.54 0.80
N ARG A 86 10.21 8.83 0.20
CA ARG A 86 8.93 9.07 0.91
C ARG A 86 7.83 8.10 0.50
N LEU A 87 8.17 7.01 -0.18
CA LEU A 87 7.22 6.04 -0.69
C LEU A 87 7.61 4.66 -0.18
N LEU A 88 6.65 3.98 0.44
CA LEU A 88 6.74 2.55 0.70
C LEU A 88 5.87 1.83 -0.31
N VAL A 89 6.46 0.89 -1.05
CA VAL A 89 5.72 -0.03 -1.92
C VAL A 89 5.67 -1.40 -1.26
N LEU A 90 4.48 -1.96 -1.17
CA LEU A 90 4.21 -3.28 -0.62
C LEU A 90 3.60 -4.17 -1.68
N GLU A 91 3.99 -5.44 -1.64
CA GLU A 91 3.39 -6.48 -2.46
C GLU A 91 2.16 -7.03 -1.73
N ALA A 92 1.02 -7.04 -2.42
CA ALA A 92 -0.21 -7.57 -1.89
C ALA A 92 -0.36 -9.06 -2.25
N PRO A 93 -0.84 -9.90 -1.32
CA PRO A 93 -1.16 -11.29 -1.64
C PRO A 93 -2.43 -11.35 -2.52
N ASP A 94 -2.64 -12.47 -3.21
CA ASP A 94 -3.80 -12.68 -4.10
C ASP A 94 -5.16 -12.40 -3.41
N GLU A 95 -5.28 -12.70 -2.11
CA GLU A 95 -6.51 -12.42 -1.35
C GLU A 95 -6.82 -10.93 -1.20
N PHE A 96 -5.85 -10.05 -1.48
CA PHE A 96 -6.06 -8.61 -1.50
C PHE A 96 -6.96 -8.17 -2.67
N THR A 97 -7.01 -8.93 -3.76
CA THR A 97 -7.81 -8.61 -4.95
C THR A 97 -9.28 -8.40 -4.63
N ALA A 98 -9.88 -9.27 -3.80
CA ALA A 98 -11.28 -9.12 -3.39
C ALA A 98 -11.52 -7.79 -2.63
N PHE A 99 -10.56 -7.37 -1.81
CA PHE A 99 -10.62 -6.08 -1.13
C PHE A 99 -10.42 -4.91 -2.11
N ALA A 100 -9.45 -4.99 -3.01
CA ALA A 100 -9.21 -3.98 -4.03
C ALA A 100 -10.42 -3.76 -4.95
N VAL A 101 -11.06 -4.83 -5.42
CA VAL A 101 -12.30 -4.79 -6.21
C VAL A 101 -13.41 -4.10 -5.44
N SER A 102 -13.55 -4.37 -4.13
CA SER A 102 -14.54 -3.68 -3.28
C SER A 102 -14.29 -2.17 -3.14
N LYS A 103 -13.07 -1.71 -3.49
CA LYS A 103 -12.66 -0.30 -3.49
C LYS A 103 -12.66 0.33 -4.88
N GLY A 104 -13.00 -0.43 -5.92
CA GLY A 104 -13.15 0.06 -7.29
C GLY A 104 -12.03 -0.32 -8.25
N TRP A 105 -11.13 -1.22 -7.87
CA TRP A 105 -10.13 -1.81 -8.79
C TRP A 105 -10.83 -2.73 -9.80
N LYS A 106 -10.44 -2.69 -11.08
CA LYS A 106 -11.24 -3.27 -12.17
C LYS A 106 -10.58 -4.41 -12.92
N ASP A 107 -9.36 -4.80 -12.58
CA ASP A 107 -8.55 -5.75 -13.34
C ASP A 107 -8.58 -5.48 -14.85
N LEU A 108 -7.84 -4.45 -15.29
CA LEU A 108 -7.79 -4.12 -16.71
C LEU A 108 -7.01 -5.15 -17.54
N SER A 109 -6.48 -6.23 -16.95
CA SER A 109 -5.72 -7.25 -17.67
C SER A 109 -6.61 -8.19 -18.49
N GLU A 110 -7.88 -8.34 -18.13
CA GLU A 110 -8.83 -9.19 -18.88
C GLU A 110 -9.39 -8.51 -20.14
N ASP A 111 -9.19 -7.20 -20.29
CA ASP A 111 -9.68 -6.41 -21.44
C ASP A 111 -8.71 -6.39 -22.66
N PHE A 112 -7.55 -7.06 -22.58
CA PHE A 112 -6.52 -7.12 -23.62
C PHE A 112 -6.08 -8.56 -23.96
#